data_AF-A0A950RU67-F1
#
_entry.id   AF-A0A950RU67-F1
#
_cell.length_a   1.000
_cell.length_b   1.000
_cell.length_c   1.000
_cell.angle_alpha   90.00
_cell.angle_beta   90.00
_cell.angle_gamma   90.00
#
_symmetry.space_group_name_H-M   'P 1'
#
loop_
_entity.id
_entity.type
_entity.pdbx_description
1 polymer ?
#
loop_
_entity_poly.entity_id
_entity_poly.type
_entity_poly.pdbx_seq_one_letter_code
_entity_poly.pdbx_strand_id
1 'polypeptide(L)' 'MSAQEEVDAILRRAGLAIADSQEYQRLVNNYPLEQERIAQLRIPEVRYGEPDMVFRARPTAGQS' A
#
# COMPACT_ATOMS: atom_id res chain seq x y z
N MET A 1 -9.90 -14.13 6.19
CA MET A 1 -9.62 -13.01 7.12
C MET A 1 -10.72 -11.99 6.96
N SER A 2 -11.11 -11.34 8.05
CA SER A 2 -12.06 -10.23 8.01
C SER A 2 -11.36 -8.93 7.59
N ALA A 3 -12.12 -7.92 7.16
CA ALA A 3 -11.56 -6.60 6.84
C ALA A 3 -10.83 -5.96 8.04
N GLN A 4 -11.32 -6.20 9.26
CA GLN A 4 -10.64 -5.77 10.50
C GLN A 4 -9.25 -6.39 10.63
N GLU A 5 -9.13 -7.71 10.47
CA GLU A 5 -7.85 -8.41 10.61
C GLU A 5 -6.81 -7.93 9.59
N GLU A 6 -7.24 -7.61 8.36
CA GLU A 6 -6.36 -7.10 7.32
C GLU A 6 -5.92 -5.65 7.59
N VAL A 7 -6.84 -4.77 7.98
CA VAL A 7 -6.52 -3.39 8.37
C VAL A 7 -5.55 -3.38 9.55
N ASP A 8 -5.79 -4.20 10.58
CA ASP A 8 -4.90 -4.31 11.74
C ASP A 8 -3.48 -4.78 11.34
N ALA A 9 -3.38 -5.74 10.42
CA ALA A 9 -2.11 -6.23 9.93
C ALA A 9 -1.34 -5.15 9.15
N ILE A 10 -2.04 -4.36 8.33
CA ILE A 10 -1.45 -3.24 7.57
C ILE A 10 -0.95 -2.15 8.51
N LEU A 11 -1.77 -1.72 9.48
CA LEU A 11 -1.40 -0.68 10.45
C LEU A 11 -0.18 -1.12 11.27
N ARG A 12 -0.17 -2.36 11.76
CA ARG A 12 0.97 -2.93 12.50
C ARG A 12 2.24 -2.95 11.64
N ARG A 13 2.15 -3.38 10.38
CA ARG A 13 3.30 -3.42 9.47
C ARG A 13 3.84 -2.03 9.15
N ALA A 14 2.95 -1.04 9.03
CA ALA A 14 3.32 0.35 8.77
C ALA A 14 3.80 1.08 10.04
N GLY A 15 3.66 0.48 11.23
CA GLY A 15 3.97 1.13 12.50
C GLY A 15 3.02 2.30 12.82
N LEU A 16 1.81 2.27 12.27
CA LEU A 16 0.81 3.32 12.45
C LEU A 16 -0.14 2.95 13.59
N ALA A 17 -0.31 3.87 14.54
CA ALA A 17 -1.31 3.78 15.59
C ALA A 17 -2.43 4.79 15.28
N ILE A 18 -3.67 4.31 15.20
CA ILE A 18 -4.84 5.17 14.99
C ILE A 18 -5.52 5.38 16.34
N ALA A 19 -5.51 6.63 16.79
CA ALA A 19 -6.10 7.01 18.07
C ALA A 19 -7.62 7.24 17.98
N ASP A 20 -8.13 7.60 16.80
CA ASP A 20 -9.54 7.87 16.58
C ASP A 20 -10.29 6.61 16.12
N SER A 21 -11.25 6.18 16.93
CA SER A 21 -12.11 5.02 16.61
C SER A 21 -12.97 5.25 15.37
N GLN A 22 -13.36 6.49 15.05
CA GLN A 22 -14.11 6.78 13.83
C GLN A 22 -13.23 6.62 12.58
N GLU A 23 -11.97 7.05 12.64
CA GLU A 23 -11.02 6.89 11.55
C GLU A 23 -10.74 5.40 11.29
N TYR A 24 -10.53 4.63 12.35
CA TYR A 24 -10.38 3.18 12.22
C TYR A 24 -11.59 2.52 11.55
N GLN A 25 -12.82 2.86 11.99
CA GLN A 25 -14.04 2.32 11.39
C GLN A 25 -14.19 2.72 9.92
N ARG A 26 -13.80 3.95 9.55
CA ARG A 26 -13.77 4.36 8.13
C ARG A 26 -12.81 3.50 7.31
N LEU A 27 -11.62 3.19 7.83
CA LEU A 27 -10.67 2.32 7.13
C LEU A 27 -11.24 0.91 6.94
N VAL A 28 -11.77 0.30 7.99
CA VAL A 28 -12.38 -1.03 7.92
C VAL A 28 -13.53 -1.06 6.90
N ASN A 29 -14.39 -0.05 6.91
CA ASN A 29 -15.55 0.02 6.01
C ASN A 29 -15.14 0.26 4.56
N ASN A 30 -14.09 1.06 4.31
CA ASN A 30 -13.65 1.39 2.96
C ASN A 30 -12.69 0.35 2.37
N TYR A 31 -12.04 -0.46 3.21
CA TYR A 31 -11.02 -1.42 2.78
C TYR A 31 -11.47 -2.37 1.65
N PRO A 32 -12.68 -2.98 1.68
CA PRO A 32 -13.15 -3.83 0.59
C PRO A 32 -13.27 -3.09 -0.74
N LEU A 33 -13.79 -1.86 -0.72
CA LEU A 33 -13.95 -1.03 -1.92
C LEU A 33 -12.60 -0.66 -2.54
N GLU A 34 -11.61 -0.35 -1.71
CA GLU A 34 -10.25 -0.07 -2.20
C GLU A 34 -9.59 -1.32 -2.79
N GLN A 35 -9.82 -2.51 -2.22
CA GLN A 35 -9.34 -3.77 -2.80
C GLN A 35 -9.95 -4.02 -4.19
N GLU A 36 -11.24 -3.78 -4.37
CA GLU A 36 -11.89 -3.88 -5.68
C GLU A 36 -11.31 -2.91 -6.71
N ARG A 37 -11.05 -1.66 -6.30
CA ARG A 37 -10.41 -0.65 -7.16
C ARG A 37 -8.99 -1.06 -7.55
N ILE A 38 -8.19 -1.53 -6.59
CA ILE A 38 -6.83 -2.02 -6.86
C ILE A 38 -6.85 -3.23 -7.80
N ALA A 39 -7.83 -4.13 -7.65
CA ALA A 39 -7.96 -5.29 -8.54
C ALA A 39 -8.21 -4.87 -10.00
N GLN A 40 -8.95 -3.78 -10.23
CA GLN A 40 -9.17 -3.22 -11.57
C GLN A 40 -7.91 -2.53 -12.14
N LEU A 41 -7.04 -2.02 -11.27
CA LEU A 41 -5.76 -1.42 -11.64
C LEU A 41 -4.67 -2.46 -11.90
N ARG A 42 -4.92 -3.75 -11.64
CA ARG A 42 -3.96 -4.81 -11.97
C ARG A 42 -3.84 -4.92 -13.48
N ILE A 43 -2.79 -4.31 -14.00
CA ILE A 43 -2.36 -4.49 -15.37
C ILE A 43 -1.85 -5.93 -15.50
N PRO A 44 -2.36 -6.76 -16.44
CA PRO A 44 -1.81 -8.09 -16.68
C PRO A 44 -0.30 -7.96 -16.96
N GLU A 45 0.54 -8.78 -16.31
CA GLU A 45 2.01 -8.70 -16.32
C GLU A 45 2.55 -8.20 -17.66
N VAL A 46 2.82 -6.89 -17.73
CA VAL A 46 3.42 -6.29 -18.92
C VAL A 46 4.92 -6.50 -18.74
N ARG A 47 5.48 -7.50 -19.43
CA ARG A 47 6.95 -7.74 -19.45
C ARG A 47 7.78 -6.51 -19.82
N TYR A 48 7.16 -5.45 -20.35
CA TYR A 48 7.80 -4.27 -20.91
C TYR A 48 7.18 -2.94 -20.44
N GLY A 49 6.35 -2.95 -19.39
CA GLY A 49 5.86 -1.71 -18.80
C GLY A 49 6.94 -1.08 -17.94
N GLU A 50 7.69 -0.11 -18.47
CA GLU A 50 8.56 0.71 -17.64
C GLU A 50 7.70 1.64 -16.77
N PRO A 51 8.01 1.80 -15.47
CA PRO A 51 7.28 2.73 -14.62
C PRO A 51 7.50 4.16 -15.12
N ASP A 52 6.47 5.01 -15.01
CA ASP A 52 6.51 6.40 -15.47
C ASP A 52 7.66 7.22 -14.86
N MET A 53 8.16 6.78 -13.70
CA MET A 53 9.26 7.43 -13.01
C MET A 53 10.19 6.39 -12.37
N VAL A 54 11.47 6.44 -12.73
CA VAL A 54 12.54 5.62 -12.14
C VAL A 54 13.45 6.54 -11.33
N PHE A 55 13.44 6.41 -10.01
CA PHE A 55 14.40 7.09 -9.15
C PHE A 55 15.72 6.32 -9.14
N ARG A 56 16.79 6.94 -9.66
CA ARG A 56 18.14 6.37 -9.54
C ARG A 56 18.60 6.44 -8.09
N ALA A 57 19.15 5.34 -7.56
CA ALA A 57 19.78 5.35 -6.25
C ALA A 57 20.86 6.44 -6.20
N ARG A 58 20.89 7.25 -5.13
CA ARG A 58 22.00 8.19 -4.92
C ARG A 58 23.31 7.39 -4.89
N PRO A 59 24.38 7.85 -5.56
CA PRO A 59 25.69 7.24 -5.36
C PRO A 59 26.00 7.30 -3.86
N THR A 60 26.23 6.13 -3.25
CA THR A 60 26.83 6.09 -1.92
C THR A 60 28.19 6.74 -2.05
N ALA A 61 28.43 7.80 -1.27
CA ALA A 61 29.73 8.44 -1.22
C ALA A 61 30.77 7.40 -0.81
N GLY A 62 31.56 6.90 -1.76
CA GLY A 62 32.54 5.85 -1.49
C GLY A 62 32.87 4.87 -2.61
N GLN A 63 32.72 5.23 -3.89
CA GLN A 63 33.42 4.50 -4.96
C GLN A 63 34.29 5.51 -5.72
N SER A 64 35.56 5.51 -5.31
CA SER A 64 36.70 6.12 -6.03
C SER A 64 37.43 5.02 -6.79
#